data_AF-A0A949TBE6-F1
#
_entry.id   AF-A0A949TBE6-F1
#
_cell.length_a   1.000
_cell.length_b   1.000
_cell.length_c   1.000
_cell.angle_alpha   90.00
_cell.angle_beta   90.00
_cell.angle_gamma   90.00
#
_symmetry.space_group_name_H-M   'P 1'
#
loop_
_entity.id
_entity.type
_entity.pdbx_description
1 polymer ?
#
loop_
_entity_poly.entity_id
_entity_poly.type
_entity_poly.pdbx_seq_one_letter_code
_entity_poly.pdbx_strand_id
1 'polypeptide(L)'
;MEFGLFILLMILGYGVGTITEKRHYASIRKREAELQPVLVISSKYLPESETVPKVTLVRGSAVISVDYFKRFIAGLRQIFGGRLGTYESLIDRSRREAILRMKAEAKSMGATSIFNVRLETSSVFKGGRRNVGSIEVLAYGTAVIPTSRRS
;
A
#
# COMPACT_ATOMS: atom_id res chain seq x y z
N MET A 1 25.59 -30.83 -12.76
CA MET A 1 25.97 -29.54 -12.13
C MET A 1 24.88 -28.47 -12.26
N GLU A 2 24.06 -28.48 -13.31
CA GLU A 2 23.06 -27.44 -13.59
C GLU A 2 21.87 -27.42 -12.59
N PHE A 3 21.46 -28.59 -12.08
CA PHE A 3 20.35 -28.69 -11.12
C PHE A 3 20.66 -28.09 -9.74
N GLY A 4 21.92 -28.21 -9.28
CA GLY A 4 22.36 -27.64 -8.02
C GLY A 4 22.38 -26.11 -8.04
N LEU A 5 22.81 -25.53 -9.18
CA LEU A 5 22.79 -24.09 -9.39
C LEU A 5 21.35 -23.54 -9.39
N PHE A 6 20.41 -24.25 -10.01
CA PHE A 6 19.00 -23.87 -10.03
C PHE A 6 18.39 -23.83 -8.62
N ILE A 7 18.63 -24.86 -7.80
CA ILE A 7 18.13 -24.91 -6.42
C ILE A 7 18.77 -23.80 -5.57
N LEU A 8 20.07 -23.56 -5.74
CA LEU A 8 20.77 -22.48 -5.04
C LEU A 8 20.17 -21.10 -5.34
N LEU A 9 19.91 -20.81 -6.62
CA LEU A 9 19.27 -19.56 -7.05
C LEU A 9 17.85 -19.41 -6.49
N MET A 10 17.10 -20.51 -6.38
CA MET A 10 15.78 -20.51 -5.76
C MET A 10 15.83 -20.18 -4.26
N ILE A 11 16.75 -20.78 -3.51
CA ILE A 11 16.92 -20.50 -2.08
C ILE A 11 17.37 -19.05 -1.86
N LEU A 12 18.31 -18.56 -2.68
CA LEU A 12 18.77 -17.19 -2.62
C LEU A 12 17.63 -16.20 -2.93
N GLY A 13 16.86 -16.47 -3.98
CA GLY A 13 15.68 -15.67 -4.36
C GLY A 13 14.61 -15.64 -3.26
N TYR A 14 14.34 -16.78 -2.61
CA TYR A 14 13.47 -16.84 -1.44
C TYR A 14 13.97 -15.92 -0.32
N GLY A 15 15.23 -16.10 0.07
CA GLY A 15 15.84 -15.38 1.18
C GLY A 15 15.81 -13.86 0.97
N VAL A 16 16.29 -13.41 -0.19
CA VAL A 16 16.29 -11.98 -0.56
C VAL A 16 14.86 -11.43 -0.63
N GLY A 17 13.91 -12.19 -1.20
CA GLY A 17 12.50 -11.79 -1.28
C GLY A 17 11.87 -11.60 0.10
N THR A 18 12.06 -12.56 1.01
CA THR A 18 11.56 -12.48 2.39
C THR A 18 12.21 -11.32 3.17
N ILE A 19 13.53 -11.10 3.00
CA ILE A 19 14.23 -9.98 3.65
C ILE A 19 13.68 -8.64 3.16
N THR A 20 13.52 -8.49 1.84
CA THR A 20 13.00 -7.26 1.22
C THR A 20 11.58 -6.97 1.69
N GLU A 21 10.74 -8.00 1.78
CA GLU A 21 9.38 -7.88 2.31
C GLU A 21 9.37 -7.44 3.79
N LYS A 22 10.18 -8.07 4.65
CA LYS A 22 10.31 -7.68 6.06
C LYS A 22 10.79 -6.23 6.22
N ARG A 23 11.77 -5.81 5.42
CA ARG A 23 12.28 -4.43 5.41
C ARG A 23 11.22 -3.44 4.97
N HIS A 24 10.45 -3.77 3.93
CA HIS A 24 9.35 -2.93 3.46
C HIS A 24 8.28 -2.78 4.57
N TYR A 25 7.90 -3.87 5.24
CA TYR A 25 7.01 -3.80 6.39
C TYR A 25 7.54 -2.93 7.53
N ALA A 26 8.84 -3.01 7.82
CA ALA A 26 9.45 -2.15 8.84
C ALA A 26 9.38 -0.66 8.46
N SER A 27 9.64 -0.34 7.18
CA SER A 27 9.50 1.03 6.65
C SER A 27 8.06 1.55 6.75
N ILE A 28 7.07 0.72 6.38
CA ILE A 28 5.65 1.05 6.50
C ILE A 28 5.30 1.38 7.96
N ARG A 29 5.66 0.52 8.91
CA ARG A 29 5.38 0.75 10.34
C ARG A 29 6.00 2.04 10.87
N LYS A 30 7.24 2.34 10.46
CA LYS A 30 7.90 3.60 10.84
C LYS A 30 7.12 4.81 10.33
N ARG A 31 6.73 4.81 9.05
CA ARG A 31 5.96 5.90 8.43
C ARG A 31 4.54 6.02 8.98
N GLU A 32 3.91 4.91 9.36
CA GLU A 32 2.61 4.91 10.04
C GLU A 32 2.68 5.66 11.37
N ALA A 33 3.74 5.43 12.16
CA ALA A 33 3.99 6.16 13.39
C ALA A 33 4.25 7.65 13.11
N GLU A 34 5.10 7.98 12.14
CA GLU A 34 5.43 9.37 11.77
C GLU A 34 4.25 10.18 11.22
N LEU A 35 3.30 9.50 10.58
CA LEU A 35 2.11 10.10 9.97
C LEU A 35 0.86 9.90 10.82
N GLN A 36 0.96 9.28 12.00
CA GLN A 36 -0.16 9.06 12.92
C GLN A 36 -0.97 10.33 13.24
N PRO A 37 -0.37 11.54 13.35
CA PRO A 37 -1.13 12.77 13.58
C PRO A 37 -2.11 13.18 12.47
N VAL A 38 -1.93 12.71 11.24
CA VAL A 38 -2.89 12.97 10.14
C VAL A 38 -4.01 11.94 10.21
N LEU A 39 -5.21 12.39 10.58
CA LEU A 39 -6.39 11.53 10.72
C LEU A 39 -6.92 11.09 9.36
N VAL A 40 -7.35 9.84 9.26
CA VAL A 40 -7.92 9.25 8.03
C VAL A 40 -9.32 8.78 8.36
N ILE A 41 -10.33 9.41 7.75
CA ILE A 41 -11.73 9.27 8.13
C ILE A 41 -12.55 8.85 6.90
N SER A 42 -13.34 7.79 7.05
CA SER A 42 -14.19 7.25 5.97
C SER A 42 -15.50 8.01 5.79
N SER A 43 -15.92 8.77 6.81
CA SER A 43 -17.11 9.63 6.80
C SER A 43 -17.03 10.65 5.67
N LYS A 44 -18.17 10.90 5.02
CA LYS A 44 -18.34 11.96 4.02
C LYS A 44 -18.52 13.33 4.64
N TYR A 45 -18.96 13.38 5.89
CA TYR A 45 -19.32 14.61 6.58
C TYR A 45 -18.13 15.15 7.35
N LEU A 46 -17.80 16.41 7.09
CA LEU A 46 -16.89 17.17 7.94
C LEU A 46 -17.64 17.57 9.22
N PRO A 47 -16.96 17.60 10.38
CA PRO A 47 -17.55 18.17 11.60
C PRO A 47 -17.91 19.64 11.37
N GLU A 48 -18.94 20.10 12.07
CA GLU A 48 -19.27 21.52 12.09
C GLU A 48 -18.07 22.32 12.62
N SER A 49 -17.79 23.45 11.95
CA SER A 49 -16.69 24.33 12.32
C SER A 49 -17.18 25.77 12.28
N GLU A 50 -16.77 26.57 13.27
CA GLU A 50 -17.04 28.01 13.31
C GLU A 50 -16.44 28.76 12.11
N THR A 51 -15.39 28.21 11.49
CA THR A 51 -14.70 28.79 10.34
C THR A 51 -14.71 27.83 9.15
N VAL A 52 -14.81 28.36 7.93
CA VAL A 52 -14.67 27.54 6.71
C VAL A 52 -13.22 27.03 6.62
N PRO A 53 -12.97 25.72 6.73
CA PRO A 53 -11.62 25.19 6.61
C PRO A 53 -11.16 25.19 5.16
N LYS A 54 -9.85 25.33 4.94
CA LYS A 54 -9.28 25.12 3.60
C LYS A 54 -9.25 23.63 3.31
N VAL A 55 -9.82 23.22 2.18
CA VAL A 55 -9.87 21.81 1.76
C VAL A 55 -9.17 21.60 0.42
N THR A 56 -8.60 20.41 0.24
CA THR A 56 -7.96 20.01 -1.02
C THR A 56 -8.08 18.51 -1.22
N LEU A 57 -8.15 18.07 -2.48
CA LEU A 57 -8.04 16.65 -2.80
C LEU A 57 -6.60 16.18 -2.59
N VAL A 58 -6.46 14.97 -2.07
CA VAL A 58 -5.18 14.28 -1.88
C VAL A 58 -5.31 12.83 -2.33
N ARG A 59 -4.20 12.25 -2.75
CA ARG A 59 -4.12 10.90 -3.30
C ARG A 59 -2.77 10.23 -3.04
N GLY A 60 -2.75 8.92 -3.09
CA GLY A 60 -1.52 8.14 -3.04
C GLY A 60 -1.73 6.81 -3.72
N SER A 61 -0.87 6.45 -4.67
CA SER A 61 -0.91 5.15 -5.33
C SER A 61 0.32 4.32 -4.99
N ALA A 62 0.13 3.00 -4.93
CA ALA A 62 1.20 2.03 -4.77
C ALA A 62 0.98 0.89 -5.76
N VAL A 63 1.99 0.65 -6.60
CA VAL A 63 2.03 -0.50 -7.51
C VAL A 63 3.06 -1.47 -6.96
N ILE A 64 2.64 -2.71 -6.69
CA ILE A 64 3.56 -3.76 -6.27
C ILE A 64 3.45 -4.92 -7.26
N SER A 65 4.60 -5.29 -7.83
CA SER A 65 4.72 -6.42 -8.74
C SER A 65 4.84 -7.75 -7.98
N VAL A 66 4.27 -8.80 -8.57
CA VAL A 66 4.42 -10.16 -8.07
C VAL A 66 5.72 -10.73 -8.65
N ASP A 67 6.74 -10.92 -7.81
CA ASP A 67 8.01 -11.51 -8.21
C ASP A 67 7.82 -12.92 -8.80
N TYR A 68 8.62 -13.29 -9.80
CA TYR A 68 8.57 -14.61 -10.45
C TYR A 68 8.63 -15.77 -9.44
N PHE A 69 9.50 -15.63 -8.44
CA PHE A 69 9.66 -16.60 -7.36
C PHE A 69 8.41 -16.75 -6.48
N LYS A 70 7.73 -15.63 -6.18
CA LYS A 70 6.45 -15.62 -5.46
C LYS A 70 5.34 -16.31 -6.27
N ARG A 71 5.37 -16.23 -7.60
CA ARG A 71 4.45 -16.97 -8.49
C ARG A 71 4.71 -18.48 -8.45
N PHE A 72 5.97 -18.90 -8.47
CA PHE A 72 6.33 -20.31 -8.37
C PHE A 72 5.83 -20.93 -7.06
N ILE A 73 6.06 -20.26 -5.92
CA ILE A 73 5.56 -20.73 -4.61
C ILE A 73 4.04 -20.72 -4.55
N ALA A 74 3.39 -19.70 -5.11
CA ALA A 74 1.93 -19.67 -5.16
C ALA A 74 1.37 -20.85 -5.98
N GLY A 75 2.02 -21.20 -7.09
CA GLY A 75 1.67 -22.37 -7.90
C GLY A 75 1.88 -23.69 -7.14
N LEU A 76 2.98 -23.82 -6.39
CA LEU A 76 3.22 -24.99 -5.55
C LEU A 76 2.16 -25.11 -4.43
N ARG A 77 1.83 -24.00 -3.75
CA ARG A 77 0.78 -23.97 -2.71
C ARG A 77 -0.62 -24.25 -3.23
N GLN A 78 -0.90 -23.94 -4.50
CA GLN A 78 -2.18 -24.26 -5.13
C GLN A 78 -2.41 -25.78 -5.25
N ILE A 79 -1.33 -26.57 -5.37
CA ILE A 79 -1.39 -28.04 -5.41
C ILE A 79 -1.68 -28.63 -4.01
N PHE A 80 -1.10 -28.04 -2.96
CA PHE A 80 -1.25 -28.55 -1.58
C PHE A 80 -2.44 -27.96 -0.81
N GLY A 81 -3.09 -26.92 -1.34
CA GLY A 81 -4.20 -26.22 -0.68
C GLY A 81 -3.75 -25.28 0.45
N GLY A 82 -4.46 -24.16 0.64
CA GLY A 82 -4.18 -23.19 1.71
C GLY A 82 -4.41 -21.72 1.30
N ARG A 83 -4.27 -20.79 2.25
CA ARG A 83 -4.39 -19.34 1.98
C ARG A 83 -3.26 -18.89 1.05
N LEU A 84 -3.61 -18.00 0.11
CA LEU A 84 -2.67 -17.33 -0.78
C LEU A 84 -1.90 -16.22 -0.05
N GLY A 85 -1.21 -16.55 1.04
CA GLY A 85 -0.54 -15.58 1.93
C GLY A 85 0.43 -14.64 1.21
N THR A 86 1.01 -15.09 0.10
CA THR A 86 1.88 -14.27 -0.75
C THR A 86 1.11 -13.15 -1.46
N TYR A 87 -0.10 -13.39 -1.94
CA TYR A 87 -0.96 -12.35 -2.53
C TYR A 87 -1.58 -11.46 -1.45
N GLU A 88 -1.93 -12.03 -0.29
CA GLU A 88 -2.42 -11.25 0.85
C GLU A 88 -1.38 -10.20 1.29
N SER A 89 -0.11 -10.59 1.42
CA SER A 89 0.99 -9.67 1.77
C SER A 89 1.20 -8.53 0.77
N LEU A 90 0.91 -8.78 -0.51
CA LEU A 90 1.05 -7.80 -1.57
C LEU A 90 -0.06 -6.76 -1.47
N ILE A 91 -1.32 -7.22 -1.35
CA ILE A 91 -2.47 -6.34 -1.19
C ILE A 91 -2.36 -5.50 0.08
N ASP A 92 -1.96 -6.10 1.19
CA ASP A 92 -1.78 -5.41 2.46
C ASP A 92 -0.75 -4.28 2.35
N ARG A 93 0.46 -4.59 1.86
CA ARG A 93 1.50 -3.57 1.66
C ARG A 93 1.07 -2.49 0.68
N SER A 94 0.44 -2.84 -0.44
CA SER A 94 -0.04 -1.84 -1.41
C SER A 94 -1.07 -0.89 -0.79
N ARG A 95 -2.03 -1.39 -0.02
CA ARG A 95 -3.03 -0.55 0.66
C ARG A 95 -2.39 0.40 1.65
N ARG A 96 -1.50 -0.12 2.52
CA ARG A 96 -0.83 0.69 3.53
C ARG A 96 0.06 1.75 2.89
N GLU A 97 0.81 1.38 1.85
CA GLU A 97 1.68 2.29 1.12
C GLU A 97 0.88 3.40 0.40
N ALA A 98 -0.24 3.07 -0.24
CA ALA A 98 -1.14 4.03 -0.87
C ALA A 98 -1.67 5.05 0.16
N ILE A 99 -2.15 4.57 1.32
CA ILE A 99 -2.59 5.44 2.43
C ILE A 99 -1.45 6.31 2.93
N LEU A 100 -0.25 5.74 3.14
CA LEU A 100 0.90 6.51 3.63
C LEU A 100 1.32 7.61 2.66
N ARG A 101 1.24 7.38 1.36
CA ARG A 101 1.53 8.40 0.33
C ARG A 101 0.48 9.52 0.35
N MET A 102 -0.80 9.17 0.43
CA MET A 102 -1.90 10.13 0.57
C MET A 102 -1.77 10.97 1.85
N LYS A 103 -1.41 10.33 2.98
CA LYS A 103 -1.14 11.02 4.25
C LYS A 103 0.08 11.93 4.17
N ALA A 104 1.14 11.52 3.47
CA ALA A 104 2.33 12.34 3.28
C ALA A 104 2.02 13.58 2.44
N GLU A 105 1.23 13.45 1.38
CA GLU A 105 0.75 14.58 0.59
C GLU A 105 -0.07 15.54 1.45
N ALA A 106 -1.05 15.03 2.20
CA ALA A 106 -1.85 15.86 3.12
C ALA A 106 -0.97 16.58 4.17
N LYS A 107 -0.02 15.87 4.78
CA LYS A 107 0.92 16.46 5.76
C LYS A 107 1.76 17.57 5.15
N SER A 108 2.22 17.41 3.91
CA SER A 108 3.03 18.42 3.21
C SER A 108 2.27 19.74 2.98
N MET A 109 0.94 19.68 2.99
CA MET A 109 0.04 20.83 2.83
C MET A 109 -0.42 21.40 4.18
N GLY A 110 0.06 20.86 5.31
CA GLY A 110 -0.36 21.28 6.66
C GLY A 110 -1.74 20.75 7.06
N ALA A 111 -2.28 19.76 6.35
CA ALA A 111 -3.57 19.17 6.71
C ALA A 111 -3.45 18.27 7.95
N THR A 112 -4.48 18.27 8.78
CA THR A 112 -4.56 17.45 10.00
C THR A 112 -5.47 16.24 9.86
N SER A 113 -6.35 16.25 8.86
CA SER A 113 -7.31 15.18 8.63
C SER A 113 -7.64 15.03 7.15
N ILE A 114 -8.06 13.82 6.77
CA ILE A 114 -8.51 13.45 5.42
C ILE A 114 -9.87 12.78 5.57
N PHE A 115 -10.88 13.33 4.92
CA PHE A 115 -12.26 12.84 4.93
C PHE A 115 -12.61 12.14 3.61
N ASN A 116 -13.72 11.40 3.64
CA ASN A 116 -14.26 10.65 2.50
C ASN A 116 -13.21 9.77 1.83
N VAL A 117 -12.38 9.10 2.64
CA VAL A 117 -11.28 8.28 2.12
C VAL A 117 -11.84 7.07 1.37
N ARG A 118 -11.29 6.82 0.18
CA ARG A 118 -11.62 5.69 -0.69
C ARG A 118 -10.35 4.99 -1.13
N LEU A 119 -10.50 3.69 -1.37
CA LEU A 119 -9.46 2.83 -1.92
C LEU A 119 -10.00 2.19 -3.20
N GLU A 120 -9.23 2.29 -4.27
CA GLU A 120 -9.47 1.61 -5.53
C GLU A 120 -8.31 0.68 -5.83
N THR A 121 -8.60 -0.46 -6.46
CA THR A 121 -7.58 -1.43 -6.84
C THR A 121 -7.69 -1.74 -8.32
N SER A 122 -6.57 -1.69 -9.04
CA SER A 122 -6.49 -2.01 -10.46
C SER A 122 -5.40 -3.07 -10.70
N SER A 123 -5.54 -3.86 -11.78
CA SER A 123 -4.50 -4.79 -12.21
C SER A 123 -3.76 -4.18 -13.40
N VAL A 124 -2.47 -3.88 -13.22
CA VAL A 124 -1.66 -3.11 -14.18
C VAL A 124 -1.06 -4.00 -15.28
N PHE A 125 -1.01 -5.32 -15.09
CA PHE A 125 -0.45 -6.26 -16.08
C PHE A 125 -1.49 -7.30 -16.52
N LYS A 126 -1.97 -7.19 -17.76
CA LYS A 126 -2.80 -8.21 -18.46
C LYS A 126 -1.98 -8.88 -19.58
N GLY A 127 -0.88 -9.56 -19.23
CA GLY A 127 -0.07 -10.34 -20.18
C GLY A 127 -0.41 -11.83 -20.12
N GLY A 128 -1.11 -12.35 -21.13
CA GLY A 128 -1.40 -13.78 -21.33
C GLY A 128 -2.37 -14.42 -20.31
N ARG A 129 -3.32 -15.24 -20.80
CA ARG A 129 -4.43 -15.85 -20.03
C ARG A 129 -3.95 -16.41 -18.67
N ARG A 130 -4.32 -15.71 -17.57
CA ARG A 130 -4.33 -16.12 -16.14
C ARG A 130 -3.23 -15.63 -15.18
N ASN A 131 -2.31 -14.73 -15.56
CA ASN A 131 -1.29 -14.26 -14.61
C ASN A 131 -1.50 -12.79 -14.19
N VAL A 132 -1.73 -12.53 -12.90
CA VAL A 132 -1.70 -11.18 -12.31
C VAL A 132 -0.24 -10.76 -12.14
N GLY A 133 0.20 -9.77 -12.92
CA GLY A 133 1.60 -9.35 -12.90
C GLY A 133 1.94 -8.35 -11.80
N SER A 134 1.04 -7.39 -11.58
CA SER A 134 1.19 -6.31 -10.61
C SER A 134 -0.20 -5.83 -10.19
N ILE A 135 -0.30 -5.33 -8.96
CA ILE A 135 -1.55 -4.75 -8.43
C ILE A 135 -1.26 -3.31 -8.04
N GLU A 136 -2.10 -2.41 -8.53
CA GLU A 136 -2.14 -1.02 -8.10
C GLU A 136 -3.24 -0.84 -7.06
N VAL A 137 -2.92 -0.08 -6.02
CA VAL A 137 -3.91 0.46 -5.08
C VAL A 137 -3.79 1.97 -5.08
N LEU A 138 -4.91 2.65 -5.29
CA LEU A 138 -5.06 4.11 -5.19
C LEU A 138 -5.86 4.43 -3.93
N ALA A 139 -5.31 5.26 -3.06
CA ALA A 139 -6.02 5.91 -1.97
C ALA A 139 -6.29 7.37 -2.34
N TYR A 140 -7.49 7.88 -2.07
CA TYR A 140 -7.81 9.30 -2.27
C TYR A 140 -8.86 9.78 -1.28
N GLY A 141 -8.92 11.09 -1.06
CA GLY A 141 -9.88 11.75 -0.18
C GLY A 141 -9.72 13.27 -0.17
N THR A 142 -10.39 13.93 0.76
CA THR A 142 -10.36 15.38 0.92
C THR A 142 -9.62 15.75 2.20
N ALA A 143 -8.43 16.33 2.07
CA ALA A 143 -7.65 16.85 3.18
C ALA A 143 -8.22 18.17 3.70
N VAL A 144 -8.19 18.35 5.02
CA VAL A 144 -8.67 19.53 5.74
C VAL A 144 -7.49 20.20 6.44
N ILE A 145 -7.26 21.46 6.11
CA ILE A 145 -6.22 22.31 6.66
C ILE A 145 -6.89 23.25 7.68
N PRO A 146 -6.53 23.18 8.97
CA PRO A 146 -7.07 24.08 9.98
C PRO A 146 -6.73 25.53 9.65
N THR A 147 -7.72 26.40 9.70
CA THR A 147 -7.49 27.85 9.70
C THR A 147 -7.19 28.24 11.15
N SER A 148 -6.01 28.81 11.43
CA SER A 148 -5.66 29.23 12.80
C SER A 148 -6.65 30.28 13.31
N ARG A 149 -7.15 30.13 14.54
CA ARG A 149 -7.77 31.24 15.27
C ARG A 149 -6.66 32.26 15.52
N ARG A 150 -6.71 33.44 14.88
CA ARG A 150 -5.94 34.58 15.39
C ARG A 150 -6.54 34.91 16.75
N SER A 151 -5.79 34.59 17.83
CA SER A 151 -5.98 35.20 19.13
C SER A 151 -5.42 36.62 19.10
#